data_AF-A0A5C7PP08-F1
#
_entry.id   AF-A0A5C7PP08-F1
#
_cell.length_a   1.000
_cell.length_b   1.000
_cell.length_c   1.000
_cell.angle_alpha   90.00
_cell.angle_beta   90.00
_cell.angle_gamma   90.00
#
_symmetry.space_group_name_H-M   'P 1'
#
loop_
_entity.id
_entity.type
_entity.pdbx_description
1 polymer ?
#
loop_
_entity_poly.entity_id
_entity_poly.type
_entity_poly.pdbx_seq_one_letter_code
_entity_poly.pdbx_strand_id
1 'polypeptide(L)'
;SALARWPRRIVQWAGSAADVRDLCRIGAACHRTSALLLTAGVDGAWLWYRQKVHEIAPGYRSACAHNIGAGDIVSGLLAGLLARDGHAPLLTLAARAVRSASYVLAQPPRRAADESAALPVDRQPGVPRRQYRYERRMAAALHTTRARVAAMLIGRKAVFVPGCFDMLHAGHEAVLRAASQLHADRRRAFVVGLCSDDSIKRAKGADRPLQRFALRAAAVAACMLQLVRPDDVVYVVQYDYGYDVDVMRELSARWAALVKGADWCGCNIPGSKQADQVVLVPTVPGVSTTLIAQAMLARAGGYDGDCSSAV
;
A
#
# COMPACT_ATOMS: atom_id res chain seq x y z
N SER A 1 -31.67 -9.69 -20.43
CA SER A 1 -31.37 -8.81 -21.59
C SER A 1 -30.95 -7.37 -21.20
N ALA A 2 -30.17 -7.17 -20.14
CA ALA A 2 -29.37 -5.94 -19.95
C ALA A 2 -27.95 -6.24 -19.42
N LEU A 3 -27.78 -7.38 -18.75
CA LEU A 3 -26.48 -7.93 -18.32
C LEU A 3 -25.61 -8.52 -19.47
N ALA A 4 -26.17 -8.70 -20.67
CA ALA A 4 -25.45 -9.29 -21.82
C ALA A 4 -24.68 -8.25 -22.66
N ARG A 5 -24.75 -6.95 -22.30
CA ARG A 5 -24.17 -5.85 -23.08
C ARG A 5 -22.97 -5.18 -22.43
N TRP A 6 -22.37 -5.80 -21.41
CA TRP A 6 -21.05 -5.35 -21.00
C TRP A 6 -20.01 -5.94 -21.94
N PRO A 7 -19.14 -5.13 -22.56
CA PRO A 7 -18.02 -5.68 -23.30
C PRO A 7 -17.25 -6.54 -22.32
N ARG A 8 -17.08 -7.82 -22.65
CA ARG A 8 -16.17 -8.76 -21.97
C ARG A 8 -14.68 -8.39 -22.13
N ARG A 9 -14.42 -7.13 -22.50
CA ARG A 9 -13.13 -6.48 -22.68
C ARG A 9 -12.95 -5.47 -21.55
N ILE A 10 -11.71 -5.25 -21.12
CA ILE A 10 -11.38 -4.10 -20.27
C ILE A 10 -11.82 -2.84 -21.03
N VAL A 11 -12.91 -2.22 -20.60
CA VAL A 11 -13.40 -0.97 -21.18
C VAL A 11 -12.64 0.15 -20.48
N GLN A 12 -11.67 0.72 -21.19
CA GLN A 12 -11.16 2.03 -20.80
C GLN A 12 -12.27 3.03 -21.11
N TRP A 13 -12.93 3.51 -20.06
CA TRP A 13 -14.09 4.39 -20.16
C TRP A 13 -13.66 5.84 -19.92
N ALA A 14 -14.05 6.73 -20.84
CA ALA A 14 -13.91 8.18 -20.70
C ALA A 14 -15.30 8.81 -20.86
N GLY A 15 -15.76 9.55 -19.85
CA GLY A 15 -17.05 10.24 -19.89
C GLY A 15 -17.24 11.17 -18.69
N SER A 16 -18.45 11.70 -18.54
CA SER A 16 -18.75 12.76 -17.57
C SER A 16 -18.98 12.22 -16.14
N ALA A 17 -18.94 13.10 -15.13
CA ALA A 17 -19.24 12.71 -13.75
C ALA A 17 -20.67 12.15 -13.56
N ALA A 18 -21.62 12.53 -14.42
CA ALA A 18 -22.98 11.98 -14.40
C ALA A 18 -22.98 10.50 -14.81
N ASP A 19 -22.24 10.17 -15.85
CA ASP A 19 -22.13 8.81 -16.37
C ASP A 19 -21.46 7.86 -15.36
N VAL A 20 -20.49 8.34 -14.58
CA VAL A 20 -19.86 7.54 -13.51
C VAL A 20 -20.84 7.21 -12.39
N ARG A 21 -21.73 8.15 -12.03
CA ARG A 21 -22.75 7.90 -11.00
C ARG A 21 -23.70 6.80 -11.44
N ASP A 22 -24.06 6.78 -12.71
CA ASP A 22 -24.91 5.73 -13.28
C ASP A 22 -24.16 4.40 -13.38
N LEU A 23 -22.89 4.39 -13.78
CA LEU A 23 -22.03 3.20 -13.71
C LEU A 23 -21.95 2.61 -12.30
N CYS A 24 -21.82 3.45 -11.26
CA CYS A 24 -21.79 2.97 -9.88
C CYS A 24 -23.12 2.34 -9.47
N ARG A 25 -24.25 2.93 -9.86
CA ARG A 25 -25.59 2.37 -9.58
C ARG A 25 -25.81 1.05 -10.31
N ILE A 26 -25.47 1.01 -11.59
CA ILE A 26 -25.59 -0.19 -12.44
C ILE A 26 -24.69 -1.30 -11.88
N GLY A 27 -23.41 -1.01 -11.64
CA GLY A 27 -22.48 -1.98 -11.05
C GLY A 27 -22.98 -2.52 -9.71
N ALA A 28 -23.47 -1.66 -8.82
CA ALA A 28 -24.02 -2.10 -7.54
C ALA A 28 -25.21 -3.06 -7.68
N ALA A 29 -26.14 -2.75 -8.60
CA ALA A 29 -27.30 -3.59 -8.88
C ALA A 29 -26.90 -4.92 -9.54
N CYS A 30 -25.96 -4.89 -10.49
CA CYS A 30 -25.48 -6.08 -11.20
C CYS A 30 -24.76 -7.07 -10.27
N HIS A 31 -24.00 -6.56 -9.30
CA HIS A 31 -23.23 -7.40 -8.38
C HIS A 31 -23.96 -7.73 -7.07
N ARG A 32 -25.22 -7.29 -6.90
CA ARG A 32 -26.01 -7.47 -5.66
C ARG A 32 -25.21 -7.13 -4.40
N THR A 33 -24.45 -6.04 -4.44
CA THR A 33 -23.58 -5.61 -3.33
C THR A 33 -24.26 -4.53 -2.47
N SER A 34 -23.88 -4.44 -1.20
CA SER A 34 -24.32 -3.38 -0.27
C SER A 34 -23.51 -2.08 -0.41
N ALA A 35 -22.34 -2.16 -1.04
CA ALA A 35 -21.49 -1.01 -1.36
C ALA A 35 -20.63 -1.28 -2.61
N LEU A 36 -20.33 -0.24 -3.38
CA LEU A 36 -19.40 -0.29 -4.51
C LEU A 36 -18.50 0.95 -4.48
N LEU A 37 -17.18 0.75 -4.41
CA LEU A 37 -16.19 1.82 -4.54
C LEU A 37 -15.51 1.73 -5.91
N LEU A 38 -15.68 2.78 -6.71
CA LEU A 38 -15.04 2.94 -8.01
C LEU A 38 -13.89 3.94 -7.89
N THR A 39 -12.65 3.48 -8.03
CA THR A 39 -11.47 4.37 -8.05
C THR A 39 -11.20 4.90 -9.45
N ALA A 40 -10.88 6.18 -9.58
CA ALA A 40 -10.64 6.83 -10.87
C ALA A 40 -9.30 7.56 -10.92
N GLY A 41 -8.25 6.89 -10.43
CA GLY A 41 -6.88 7.42 -10.47
C GLY A 41 -6.78 8.78 -9.79
N VAL A 42 -6.33 9.79 -10.55
CA VAL A 42 -6.11 11.16 -10.07
C VAL A 42 -7.39 11.94 -9.79
N ASP A 43 -8.54 11.45 -10.23
CA ASP A 43 -9.83 12.11 -10.03
C ASP A 43 -10.52 11.69 -8.73
N GLY A 44 -9.89 10.81 -7.95
CA GLY A 44 -10.41 10.33 -6.67
C GLY A 44 -11.24 9.05 -6.84
N ALA A 45 -12.43 9.02 -6.25
CA ALA A 45 -13.30 7.85 -6.30
C ALA A 45 -14.79 8.19 -6.13
N TRP A 46 -15.65 7.24 -6.48
CA TRP A 46 -17.08 7.28 -6.19
C TRP A 46 -17.49 6.07 -5.35
N LEU A 47 -18.20 6.32 -4.27
CA LEU A 47 -18.76 5.29 -3.40
C LEU A 47 -20.27 5.26 -3.56
N TRP A 48 -20.82 4.18 -4.10
CA TRP A 48 -22.22 3.84 -3.93
C TRP A 48 -22.41 3.11 -2.60
N TYR A 49 -23.23 3.67 -1.71
CA TYR A 49 -23.55 3.11 -0.41
C TYR A 49 -24.90 3.63 0.08
N ARG A 50 -25.73 2.77 0.71
CA ARG A 50 -27.09 3.12 1.18
C ARG A 50 -27.93 3.82 0.10
N GLN A 51 -27.89 3.28 -1.12
CA GLN A 51 -28.59 3.80 -2.31
C GLN A 51 -28.21 5.24 -2.71
N LYS A 52 -27.10 5.78 -2.19
CA LYS A 52 -26.57 7.10 -2.53
C LYS A 52 -25.20 6.96 -3.15
N VAL A 53 -24.90 7.82 -4.13
CA VAL A 53 -23.55 7.95 -4.68
C VAL A 53 -22.86 9.12 -3.98
N HIS A 54 -21.70 8.85 -3.41
CA HIS A 54 -20.84 9.81 -2.74
C HIS A 54 -19.58 10.01 -3.57
N GLU A 55 -19.28 11.26 -3.89
CA GLU A 55 -18.03 11.63 -4.55
C GLU A 55 -16.94 11.81 -3.48
N ILE A 56 -15.78 11.20 -3.73
CA ILE A 56 -14.63 11.25 -2.85
C ILE A 56 -13.51 11.95 -3.62
N ALA A 57 -13.33 13.23 -3.33
CA ALA A 57 -12.25 14.01 -3.90
C ALA A 57 -10.88 13.43 -3.50
N PRO A 58 -9.90 13.44 -4.42
CA PRO A 58 -8.52 13.11 -4.09
C PRO A 58 -7.96 14.16 -3.14
N GLY A 59 -6.98 13.79 -2.31
CA GLY A 59 -6.23 14.80 -1.55
C GLY A 59 -5.27 15.58 -2.44
N TYR A 60 -4.80 14.93 -3.51
CA TYR A 60 -3.68 15.37 -4.31
C TYR A 60 -3.88 15.00 -5.78
N ARG A 61 -3.57 15.92 -6.68
CA ARG A 61 -3.56 15.70 -8.13
C ARG A 61 -2.12 15.78 -8.66
N SER A 62 -1.84 14.99 -9.70
CA SER A 62 -0.58 15.02 -10.43
C SER A 62 -0.83 14.85 -11.93
N ALA A 63 -0.09 15.59 -12.74
CA ALA A 63 -0.14 15.49 -14.20
C ALA A 63 0.59 14.24 -14.73
N CYS A 64 1.47 13.63 -13.93
CA CYS A 64 2.27 12.46 -14.30
C CYS A 64 1.71 11.21 -13.61
N ALA A 65 0.50 10.83 -14.00
CA ALA A 65 -0.25 9.83 -13.27
C ALA A 65 -0.03 8.41 -13.83
N HIS A 66 0.99 7.73 -13.32
CA HIS A 66 1.04 6.26 -13.42
C HIS A 66 -0.04 5.67 -12.50
N ASN A 67 -1.28 5.61 -12.98
CA ASN A 67 -2.46 5.19 -12.21
C ASN A 67 -2.62 3.67 -12.07
N ILE A 68 -1.71 2.89 -12.66
CA ILE A 68 -1.74 1.42 -12.60
C ILE A 68 -1.54 0.99 -11.14
N GLY A 69 -2.51 0.25 -10.61
CA GLY A 69 -2.55 -0.28 -9.23
C GLY A 69 -2.96 0.73 -8.15
N ALA A 70 -3.45 1.92 -8.52
CA ALA A 70 -4.10 2.85 -7.58
C ALA A 70 -5.27 2.18 -6.83
N GLY A 71 -6.08 1.41 -7.58
CA GLY A 71 -7.18 0.62 -7.03
C GLY A 71 -6.72 -0.43 -6.01
N ASP A 72 -5.57 -1.07 -6.24
CA ASP A 72 -5.02 -2.07 -5.32
C ASP A 72 -4.59 -1.43 -3.99
N ILE A 73 -3.93 -0.26 -4.06
CA ILE A 73 -3.53 0.50 -2.88
C ILE A 73 -4.78 0.91 -2.09
N VAL A 74 -5.78 1.51 -2.75
CA VAL A 74 -7.04 1.89 -2.09
C VAL A 74 -7.73 0.69 -1.47
N SER A 75 -7.81 -0.44 -2.18
CA SER A 75 -8.45 -1.66 -1.70
C SER A 75 -7.73 -2.24 -0.48
N GLY A 76 -6.40 -2.32 -0.52
CA GLY A 76 -5.58 -2.80 0.58
C GLY A 76 -5.70 -1.93 1.84
N LEU A 77 -5.67 -0.61 1.65
CA LEU A 77 -5.84 0.36 2.73
C LEU A 77 -7.25 0.30 3.33
N LEU A 78 -8.28 0.25 2.50
CA LEU A 78 -9.67 0.18 2.94
C LEU A 78 -9.93 -1.12 3.72
N ALA A 79 -9.38 -2.25 3.27
CA ALA A 79 -9.49 -3.52 3.98
C ALA A 79 -8.86 -3.44 5.39
N GLY A 80 -7.67 -2.84 5.51
CA GLY A 80 -7.04 -2.61 6.81
C GLY A 80 -7.85 -1.67 7.71
N LEU A 81 -8.35 -0.57 7.15
CA LEU A 81 -9.21 0.39 7.86
C LEU A 81 -10.51 -0.26 8.34
N LEU A 82 -11.15 -1.10 7.53
CA LEU A 82 -12.36 -1.82 7.93
C LEU A 82 -12.08 -2.83 9.04
N ALA A 83 -10.94 -3.52 8.98
CA ALA A 83 -10.54 -4.46 10.03
C ALA A 83 -10.25 -3.77 11.36
N ARG A 84 -9.76 -2.52 11.35
CA ARG A 84 -9.41 -1.75 12.56
C ARG A 84 -10.58 -0.91 13.09
N ASP A 85 -11.22 -0.16 12.20
CA ASP A 85 -12.14 0.93 12.49
C ASP A 85 -13.55 0.62 11.92
N GLY A 86 -13.95 -0.64 11.81
CA GLY A 86 -15.19 -1.06 11.13
C GLY A 86 -16.49 -0.48 11.69
N HIS A 87 -16.46 0.11 12.88
CA HIS A 87 -17.56 0.87 13.48
C HIS A 87 -17.71 2.29 12.90
N ALA A 88 -16.66 2.83 12.28
CA ALA A 88 -16.68 4.15 11.66
C ALA A 88 -17.48 4.14 10.34
N PRO A 89 -18.02 5.28 9.91
CA PRO A 89 -18.77 5.35 8.65
C PRO A 89 -17.91 4.92 7.44
N LEU A 90 -18.46 4.05 6.59
CA LEU A 90 -17.74 3.53 5.41
C LEU A 90 -17.22 4.64 4.50
N LEU A 91 -17.99 5.71 4.32
CA LEU A 91 -17.58 6.89 3.55
C LEU A 91 -16.30 7.52 4.12
N THR A 92 -16.18 7.62 5.45
CA THR A 92 -14.99 8.15 6.12
C THR A 92 -13.78 7.27 5.88
N LEU A 93 -13.94 5.94 5.97
CA LEU A 93 -12.85 4.99 5.73
C LEU A 93 -12.40 5.02 4.26
N ALA A 94 -13.35 5.02 3.32
CA ALA A 94 -13.06 5.12 1.89
C ALA A 94 -12.35 6.45 1.56
N ALA A 95 -12.80 7.57 2.14
CA ALA A 95 -12.15 8.86 1.94
C ALA A 95 -10.71 8.90 2.48
N ARG A 96 -10.43 8.26 3.63
CA ARG A 96 -9.07 8.12 4.16
C ARG A 96 -8.19 7.29 3.23
N ALA A 97 -8.69 6.14 2.74
CA ALA A 97 -7.96 5.28 1.82
C ALA A 97 -7.61 6.00 0.50
N VAL A 98 -8.59 6.64 -0.13
CA VAL A 98 -8.42 7.40 -1.39
C VAL A 98 -7.44 8.55 -1.21
N ARG A 99 -7.54 9.30 -0.09
CA ARG A 99 -6.62 10.40 0.20
C ARG A 99 -5.18 9.91 0.35
N SER A 100 -4.95 8.89 1.17
CA SER A 100 -3.61 8.33 1.38
C SER A 100 -3.01 7.78 0.09
N ALA A 101 -3.81 7.09 -0.72
CA ALA A 101 -3.37 6.60 -2.03
C ALA A 101 -3.03 7.75 -2.98
N SER A 102 -3.89 8.78 -3.08
CA SER A 102 -3.69 9.92 -3.98
C SER A 102 -2.37 10.65 -3.71
N TYR A 103 -1.98 10.79 -2.43
CA TYR A 103 -0.74 11.45 -2.08
C TYR A 103 0.49 10.75 -2.66
N VAL A 104 0.53 9.43 -2.54
CA VAL A 104 1.69 8.65 -2.92
C VAL A 104 1.74 8.44 -4.42
N LEU A 105 0.58 8.27 -5.06
CA LEU A 105 0.47 8.19 -6.52
C LEU A 105 0.78 9.52 -7.22
N ALA A 106 0.58 10.64 -6.52
CA ALA A 106 0.95 11.95 -7.04
C ALA A 106 2.46 12.20 -7.04
N GLN A 107 3.26 11.32 -6.40
CA GLN A 107 4.72 11.43 -6.44
C GLN A 107 5.24 10.97 -7.82
N PRO A 108 6.16 11.72 -8.45
CA PRO A 108 6.80 11.27 -9.68
C PRO A 108 7.64 10.01 -9.41
N PRO A 109 7.83 9.13 -10.42
CA PRO A 109 8.80 8.06 -10.32
C PRO A 109 10.20 8.68 -10.15
N ARG A 110 10.75 8.63 -8.92
CA ARG A 110 12.05 9.23 -8.62
C ARG A 110 13.17 8.40 -9.25
N ARG A 111 14.06 9.03 -10.01
CA ARG A 111 15.41 8.49 -10.25
C ARG A 111 16.24 8.74 -8.99
N ALA A 112 17.10 7.79 -8.63
CA ALA A 112 17.87 7.77 -7.38
C ALA A 112 18.78 9.00 -7.14
N ALA A 113 19.04 9.83 -8.15
CA ALA A 113 19.95 10.96 -8.07
C ALA A 113 19.32 12.30 -7.67
N ASP A 114 17.98 12.39 -7.55
CA ASP A 114 17.29 13.67 -7.31
C ASP A 114 16.47 13.63 -6.00
N GLU A 115 17.19 13.50 -4.88
CA GLU A 115 16.60 13.46 -3.53
C GLU A 115 16.03 14.82 -3.08
N SER A 116 16.49 15.93 -3.67
CA SER A 116 16.23 17.29 -3.17
C SER A 116 15.04 18.01 -3.83
N ALA A 117 14.63 17.64 -5.05
CA ALA A 117 13.54 18.31 -5.76
C ALA A 117 12.18 17.67 -5.44
N ALA A 118 11.44 18.27 -4.49
CA ALA A 118 10.00 18.01 -4.41
C ALA A 118 9.30 18.72 -5.57
N LEU A 119 8.93 17.99 -6.63
CA LEU A 119 8.04 18.54 -7.66
C LEU A 119 6.68 18.91 -7.02
N PRO A 120 6.02 19.97 -7.50
CA PRO A 120 4.78 20.46 -6.91
C PRO A 120 3.66 19.42 -7.11
N VAL A 121 3.25 18.79 -6.02
CA VAL A 121 2.00 18.05 -5.96
C VAL A 121 0.87 19.06 -5.75
N ASP A 122 -0.16 19.00 -6.59
CA ASP A 122 -1.31 19.90 -6.45
C ASP A 122 -2.20 19.47 -5.28
N ARG A 123 -2.03 20.17 -4.14
CA ARG A 123 -2.81 19.96 -2.92
C ARG A 123 -4.22 20.52 -3.13
N GLN A 124 -5.21 19.64 -3.10
CA GLN A 124 -6.60 20.04 -3.27
C GLN A 124 -7.11 20.93 -2.11
N PRO A 125 -8.08 21.82 -2.38
CA PRO A 125 -8.79 22.57 -1.34
C PRO A 125 -9.32 21.65 -0.24
N GLY A 126 -9.13 22.01 1.03
CA GLY A 126 -9.58 21.22 2.18
C GLY A 126 -8.55 20.26 2.80
N VAL A 127 -7.36 20.09 2.21
CA VAL A 127 -6.26 19.36 2.86
C VAL A 127 -5.45 20.30 3.77
N PRO A 128 -5.41 20.12 5.10
CA PRO A 128 -4.69 21.05 6.00
C PRO A 128 -3.18 21.12 5.70
N ARG A 129 -2.56 22.30 5.86
CA ARG A 129 -1.10 22.47 5.61
C ARG A 129 -0.25 21.54 6.48
N ARG A 130 -0.67 21.26 7.72
CA ARG A 130 0.01 20.30 8.61
C ARG A 130 0.00 18.88 8.03
N GLN A 131 -1.14 18.44 7.52
CA GLN A 131 -1.31 17.14 6.87
C GLN A 131 -0.36 17.03 5.66
N TYR A 132 -0.35 18.06 4.80
CA TYR A 132 0.53 18.09 3.63
C TYR A 132 2.02 18.02 3.98
N ARG A 133 2.46 18.73 5.02
CA ARG A 133 3.86 18.65 5.48
C ARG A 133 4.22 17.25 5.95
N TYR A 134 3.32 16.62 6.69
CA TYR A 134 3.51 15.25 7.17
C TYR A 134 3.65 14.27 6.01
N GLU A 135 2.73 14.33 5.06
CA GLU A 135 2.73 13.48 3.89
C GLU A 135 4.01 13.68 3.05
N ARG A 136 4.40 14.94 2.81
CA ARG A 136 5.70 15.30 2.17
C ARG A 136 6.90 14.65 2.82
N ARG A 137 6.95 14.67 4.15
CA ARG A 137 8.05 14.06 4.89
C ARG A 137 8.06 12.54 4.76
N MET A 138 6.88 11.91 4.72
CA MET A 138 6.75 10.46 4.52
C MET A 138 7.20 10.02 3.11
N ALA A 139 6.80 10.74 2.06
CA ALA A 139 7.28 10.42 0.70
C ALA A 139 8.79 10.59 0.55
N ALA A 140 9.39 11.59 1.20
CA ALA A 140 10.85 11.72 1.20
C ALA A 140 11.53 10.52 1.87
N ALA A 141 10.89 9.93 2.89
CA ALA A 141 11.42 8.80 3.62
C ALA A 141 11.27 7.44 2.89
N LEU A 142 10.43 7.37 1.84
CA LEU A 142 10.27 6.18 0.97
C LEU A 142 11.51 5.82 0.17
N HIS A 143 12.35 6.81 -0.13
CA HIS A 143 13.52 6.66 -1.01
C HIS A 143 14.82 6.76 -0.22
N THR A 144 14.78 6.45 1.08
CA THR A 144 15.95 6.62 1.94
C THR A 144 16.98 5.56 1.60
N THR A 145 18.19 5.98 1.24
CA THR A 145 19.31 5.06 1.00
C THR A 145 19.70 4.31 2.27
N ARG A 146 20.31 3.13 2.11
CA ARG A 146 20.85 2.33 3.22
C ARG A 146 21.81 3.13 4.09
N ALA A 147 22.73 3.88 3.48
CA ALA A 147 23.68 4.73 4.17
C ALA A 147 22.99 5.80 5.03
N ARG A 148 21.92 6.41 4.51
CA ARG A 148 21.15 7.41 5.24
C ARG A 148 20.38 6.81 6.42
N VAL A 149 19.80 5.61 6.27
CA VAL A 149 19.21 4.88 7.40
C VAL A 149 20.29 4.54 8.43
N ALA A 150 21.44 4.01 8.03
CA ALA A 150 22.54 3.68 8.94
C ALA A 150 22.99 4.90 9.75
N ALA A 151 23.21 6.05 9.09
CA ALA A 151 23.57 7.30 9.73
C ALA A 151 22.51 7.77 10.75
N MET A 152 21.22 7.64 10.42
CA MET A 152 20.11 8.02 11.31
C MET A 152 19.93 7.10 12.53
N LEU A 153 20.43 5.87 12.45
CA LEU A 153 20.43 4.93 13.57
C LEU A 153 21.68 5.03 14.46
N ILE A 154 22.61 5.94 14.18
CA ILE A 154 23.73 6.21 15.09
C ILE A 154 23.17 6.70 16.43
N GLY A 155 23.50 5.99 17.51
CA GLY A 155 23.02 6.29 18.86
C GLY A 155 21.52 6.02 19.09
N ARG A 156 20.82 5.35 18.16
CA ARG A 156 19.38 5.06 18.26
C ARG A 156 19.06 3.63 17.87
N LYS A 157 18.07 3.03 18.53
CA LYS A 157 17.49 1.75 18.10
C LYS A 157 16.24 1.95 17.24
N ALA A 158 15.85 0.94 16.49
CA ALA A 158 14.72 0.96 15.56
C ALA A 158 13.72 -0.17 15.84
N VAL A 159 12.45 0.08 15.54
CA VAL A 159 11.48 -0.97 15.23
C VAL A 159 11.62 -1.28 13.75
N PHE A 160 11.90 -2.54 13.41
CA PHE A 160 12.14 -2.99 12.05
C PHE A 160 11.08 -3.98 11.58
N VAL A 161 10.56 -3.77 10.37
CA VAL A 161 9.57 -4.65 9.74
C VAL A 161 10.05 -5.09 8.36
N PRO A 162 10.58 -6.31 8.19
CA PRO A 162 10.98 -6.83 6.89
C PRO A 162 9.80 -7.46 6.13
N GLY A 163 9.70 -7.20 4.83
CA GLY A 163 8.72 -7.90 4.00
C GLY A 163 8.78 -7.62 2.50
N CYS A 164 8.07 -8.44 1.73
CA CYS A 164 7.83 -8.19 0.32
C CYS A 164 6.74 -7.12 0.13
N PHE A 165 5.69 -7.14 0.96
CA PHE A 165 4.51 -6.26 0.86
C PHE A 165 3.88 -6.23 -0.55
N ASP A 166 3.85 -7.40 -1.20
CA ASP A 166 3.23 -7.59 -2.51
C ASP A 166 1.70 -7.65 -2.36
N MET A 167 0.96 -6.86 -3.13
CA MET A 167 -0.48 -6.54 -2.94
C MET A 167 -0.82 -6.28 -1.48
N LEU A 168 -0.67 -5.03 -1.03
CA LEU A 168 -1.01 -4.66 0.35
C LEU A 168 -2.41 -5.14 0.73
N HIS A 169 -2.54 -5.75 1.92
CA HIS A 169 -3.77 -6.37 2.41
C HIS A 169 -3.82 -6.35 3.94
N ALA A 170 -4.94 -6.76 4.54
CA ALA A 170 -5.17 -6.71 5.98
C ALA A 170 -4.07 -7.40 6.82
N GLY A 171 -3.52 -8.52 6.34
CA GLY A 171 -2.37 -9.18 7.01
C GLY A 171 -1.13 -8.28 7.12
N HIS A 172 -0.79 -7.52 6.06
CA HIS A 172 0.33 -6.58 6.10
C HIS A 172 0.02 -5.39 7.03
N GLU A 173 -1.21 -4.85 6.98
CA GLU A 173 -1.64 -3.77 7.88
C GLU A 173 -1.52 -4.18 9.35
N ALA A 174 -1.93 -5.40 9.71
CA ALA A 174 -1.86 -5.88 11.09
C ALA A 174 -0.42 -5.90 11.63
N VAL A 175 0.54 -6.37 10.81
CA VAL A 175 1.97 -6.39 11.17
C VAL A 175 2.51 -4.97 11.33
N LEU A 176 2.23 -4.11 10.35
CA LEU A 176 2.66 -2.72 10.33
C LEU A 176 2.07 -1.90 11.50
N ARG A 177 0.82 -2.19 11.88
CA ARG A 177 0.14 -1.57 13.02
C ARG A 177 0.76 -1.99 14.35
N ALA A 178 1.04 -3.28 14.53
CA ALA A 178 1.72 -3.76 15.74
C ALA A 178 3.10 -3.09 15.90
N ALA A 179 3.85 -2.96 14.80
CA ALA A 179 5.12 -2.23 14.81
C ALA A 179 4.96 -0.74 15.16
N SER A 180 3.91 -0.09 14.66
CA SER A 180 3.58 1.30 15.00
C SER A 180 3.31 1.50 16.49
N GLN A 181 2.69 0.53 17.16
CA GLN A 181 2.43 0.60 18.60
C GLN A 181 3.74 0.52 19.40
N LEU A 182 4.68 -0.33 18.98
CA LEU A 182 6.02 -0.44 19.59
C LEU A 182 6.89 0.81 19.36
N HIS A 183 6.57 1.61 18.34
CA HIS A 183 7.26 2.87 18.02
C HIS A 183 6.72 4.08 18.83
N ALA A 184 5.58 3.94 19.52
CA ALA A 184 4.84 5.07 20.10
C ALA A 184 5.65 5.97 21.05
N ASP A 185 6.68 5.43 21.72
CA ASP A 185 7.53 6.13 22.68
C ASP A 185 8.55 7.12 22.06
N ARG A 186 8.58 7.29 20.73
CA ARG A 186 9.42 8.26 19.97
C ARG A 186 10.94 8.16 20.14
N ARG A 187 11.43 7.25 21.00
CA ARG A 187 12.87 7.00 21.18
C ARG A 187 13.47 6.06 20.13
N ARG A 188 12.61 5.38 19.36
CA ARG A 188 13.01 4.40 18.36
C ARG A 188 12.71 4.92 16.97
N ALA A 189 13.58 4.71 16.00
CA ALA A 189 13.20 4.90 14.60
C ALA A 189 12.18 3.82 14.16
N PHE A 190 11.40 4.08 13.11
CA PHE A 190 10.58 3.05 12.46
C PHE A 190 11.17 2.81 11.06
N VAL A 191 11.64 1.59 10.82
CA VAL A 191 12.20 1.18 9.53
C VAL A 191 11.40 0.02 8.95
N VAL A 192 10.94 0.15 7.71
CA VAL A 192 10.35 -0.93 6.93
C VAL A 192 11.36 -1.39 5.88
N GLY A 193 11.78 -2.64 5.97
CA GLY A 193 12.59 -3.28 4.94
C GLY A 193 11.70 -3.80 3.82
N LEU A 194 11.88 -3.29 2.61
CA LEU A 194 11.13 -3.71 1.43
C LEU A 194 12.04 -4.51 0.47
N CYS A 195 11.66 -5.74 0.14
CA CYS A 195 12.45 -6.58 -0.77
C CYS A 195 12.48 -5.99 -2.19
N SER A 196 13.63 -6.06 -2.87
CA SER A 196 13.75 -5.77 -4.31
C SER A 196 12.92 -6.74 -5.17
N ASP A 197 12.58 -6.34 -6.40
CA ASP A 197 11.81 -7.19 -7.31
C ASP A 197 12.58 -8.49 -7.65
N ASP A 198 13.87 -8.38 -7.95
CA ASP A 198 14.70 -9.55 -8.27
C ASP A 198 14.90 -10.49 -7.09
N SER A 199 15.00 -9.92 -5.89
CA SER A 199 15.06 -10.70 -4.67
C SER A 199 13.79 -11.51 -4.44
N ILE A 200 12.62 -10.92 -4.70
CA ILE A 200 11.34 -11.63 -4.59
C ILE A 200 11.25 -12.71 -5.67
N LYS A 201 11.67 -12.43 -6.92
CA LYS A 201 11.72 -13.42 -8.00
C LYS A 201 12.53 -14.65 -7.62
N ARG A 202 13.74 -14.43 -7.09
CA ARG A 202 14.62 -15.53 -6.64
C ARG A 202 13.99 -16.34 -5.49
N ALA A 203 13.30 -15.68 -4.57
CA ALA A 203 12.74 -16.32 -3.39
C ALA A 203 11.38 -17.01 -3.63
N LYS A 204 10.56 -16.51 -4.57
CA LYS A 204 9.15 -16.91 -4.74
C LYS A 204 8.79 -17.36 -6.16
N GLY A 205 9.72 -17.32 -7.11
CA GLY A 205 9.52 -17.69 -8.51
C GLY A 205 9.33 -16.49 -9.45
N ALA A 206 9.42 -16.73 -10.75
CA ALA A 206 9.45 -15.70 -11.80
C ALA A 206 8.18 -14.83 -11.86
N ASP A 207 7.03 -15.38 -11.46
CA ASP A 207 5.72 -14.68 -11.49
C ASP A 207 5.53 -13.72 -10.30
N ARG A 208 6.55 -13.55 -9.45
CA ARG A 208 6.52 -12.67 -8.29
C ARG A 208 7.66 -11.65 -8.35
N PRO A 209 7.47 -10.41 -7.87
CA PRO A 209 6.24 -9.88 -7.28
C PRO A 209 5.18 -9.52 -8.34
N LEU A 210 3.92 -9.49 -7.95
CA LEU A 210 2.83 -9.00 -8.82
C LEU A 210 2.93 -7.49 -9.01
N GLN A 211 3.36 -6.78 -7.96
CA GLN A 211 3.58 -5.34 -8.00
C GLN A 211 5.08 -5.02 -7.96
N ARG A 212 5.52 -4.17 -8.90
CA ARG A 212 6.89 -3.63 -8.91
C ARG A 212 7.23 -2.87 -7.63
N PHE A 213 8.51 -2.78 -7.31
CA PHE A 213 9.02 -2.15 -6.08
C PHE A 213 8.40 -0.79 -5.78
N ALA A 214 8.34 0.09 -6.78
CA ALA A 214 7.78 1.44 -6.63
C ALA A 214 6.32 1.42 -6.14
N LEU A 215 5.49 0.49 -6.62
CA LEU A 215 4.10 0.37 -6.19
C LEU A 215 3.98 -0.17 -4.77
N ARG A 216 4.81 -1.17 -4.43
CA ARG A 216 4.82 -1.76 -3.08
C ARG A 216 5.29 -0.74 -2.03
N ALA A 217 6.36 0.01 -2.34
CA ALA A 217 6.83 1.12 -1.52
C ALA A 217 5.71 2.15 -1.32
N ALA A 218 5.03 2.50 -2.42
CA ALA A 218 3.92 3.44 -2.37
C ALA A 218 2.78 2.98 -1.44
N ALA A 219 2.38 1.71 -1.57
CA ALA A 219 1.34 1.11 -0.75
C ALA A 219 1.73 1.12 0.75
N VAL A 220 2.97 0.77 1.07
CA VAL A 220 3.50 0.80 2.44
C VAL A 220 3.46 2.21 3.01
N ALA A 221 3.93 3.25 2.30
CA ALA A 221 3.82 4.62 2.79
C ALA A 221 2.38 5.06 3.02
N ALA A 222 1.50 4.76 2.07
CA ALA A 222 0.10 5.12 2.19
C ALA A 222 -0.54 4.47 3.44
N CYS A 223 -0.12 3.25 3.77
CA CYS A 223 -0.52 2.55 4.99
C CYS A 223 0.06 3.23 6.24
N MET A 224 1.35 3.58 6.22
CA MET A 224 2.03 4.28 7.31
C MET A 224 1.40 5.63 7.65
N LEU A 225 0.95 6.39 6.65
CA LEU A 225 0.24 7.65 6.86
C LEU A 225 -1.01 7.49 7.75
N GLN A 226 -1.60 6.30 7.80
CA GLN A 226 -2.78 5.98 8.60
C GLN A 226 -2.46 5.33 9.96
N LEU A 227 -1.21 4.94 10.18
CA LEU A 227 -0.76 4.20 11.36
C LEU A 227 0.10 5.05 12.29
N VAL A 228 0.97 5.90 11.76
CA VAL A 228 1.88 6.72 12.56
C VAL A 228 1.39 8.16 12.70
N ARG A 229 1.88 8.86 13.74
CA ARG A 229 1.47 10.24 14.02
C ARG A 229 2.10 11.20 13.01
N PRO A 230 1.49 12.39 12.79
CA PRO A 230 2.03 13.38 11.86
C PRO A 230 3.45 13.90 12.16
N ASP A 231 3.97 13.67 13.37
CA ASP A 231 5.32 14.10 13.76
C ASP A 231 6.36 12.95 13.67
N ASP A 232 5.90 11.71 13.44
CA ASP A 232 6.75 10.52 13.32
C ASP A 232 7.20 10.31 11.85
N VAL A 233 8.38 9.72 11.65
CA VAL A 233 8.94 9.40 10.32
C VAL A 233 9.17 7.90 10.22
N VAL A 234 8.69 7.31 9.12
CA VAL A 234 8.95 5.91 8.78
C VAL A 234 9.87 5.86 7.58
N TYR A 235 10.97 5.11 7.69
CA TYR A 235 11.94 4.94 6.63
C TYR A 235 11.66 3.64 5.88
N VAL A 236 11.55 3.70 4.56
CA VAL A 236 11.49 2.49 3.74
C VAL A 236 12.86 2.27 3.12
N VAL A 237 13.43 1.10 3.36
CA VAL A 237 14.76 0.72 2.87
C VAL A 237 14.66 -0.51 1.99
N GLN A 238 15.25 -0.43 0.80
CA GLN A 238 15.35 -1.57 -0.10
C GLN A 238 16.41 -2.57 0.42
N TYR A 239 16.05 -3.85 0.47
CA TYR A 239 16.96 -4.94 0.83
C TYR A 239 16.72 -6.19 -0.03
N ASP A 240 17.69 -7.09 -0.03
CA ASP A 240 17.58 -8.39 -0.72
C ASP A 240 17.40 -9.53 0.30
N TYR A 241 16.34 -10.32 0.09
CA TYR A 241 16.02 -11.57 0.76
C TYR A 241 17.20 -12.55 0.64
N GLY A 242 17.71 -13.00 1.78
CA GLY A 242 18.76 -14.03 1.86
C GLY A 242 20.19 -13.58 1.53
N TYR A 243 20.42 -12.40 0.92
CA TYR A 243 21.73 -12.05 0.37
C TYR A 243 22.31 -10.68 0.73
N ASP A 244 21.61 -9.84 1.50
CA ASP A 244 22.20 -8.63 2.10
C ASP A 244 22.47 -8.81 3.60
N VAL A 245 23.34 -9.77 3.90
CA VAL A 245 23.77 -10.07 5.27
C VAL A 245 24.50 -8.88 5.88
N ASP A 246 24.99 -7.92 5.10
CA ASP A 246 25.73 -6.75 5.58
C ASP A 246 24.82 -5.61 6.04
N VAL A 247 23.81 -5.25 5.25
CA VAL A 247 22.81 -4.25 5.64
C VAL A 247 22.00 -4.73 6.84
N MET A 248 21.60 -6.00 6.82
CA MET A 248 20.92 -6.59 7.96
C MET A 248 21.91 -6.77 9.11
N ARG A 249 23.18 -7.17 8.96
CA ARG A 249 24.14 -7.21 10.10
C ARG A 249 24.30 -5.85 10.76
N GLU A 250 24.61 -4.83 9.97
CA GLU A 250 25.01 -3.52 10.48
C GLU A 250 23.82 -2.77 11.12
N LEU A 251 22.63 -2.94 10.53
CA LEU A 251 21.41 -2.35 11.07
C LEU A 251 20.76 -3.23 12.16
N SER A 252 20.94 -4.56 12.13
CA SER A 252 20.24 -5.48 13.06
C SER A 252 20.68 -5.37 14.50
N ALA A 253 21.96 -5.06 14.75
CA ALA A 253 22.43 -4.73 16.09
C ALA A 253 21.70 -3.51 16.71
N ARG A 254 20.95 -2.76 15.88
CA ARG A 254 20.18 -1.59 16.29
C ARG A 254 18.68 -1.85 16.30
N TRP A 255 18.19 -3.06 16.11
CA TRP A 255 16.76 -3.34 16.17
C TRP A 255 16.32 -3.56 17.63
N ALA A 256 15.61 -2.59 18.18
CA ALA A 256 14.92 -2.77 19.46
C ALA A 256 13.76 -3.76 19.34
N ALA A 257 13.16 -3.88 18.16
CA ALA A 257 12.17 -4.90 17.87
C ALA A 257 12.21 -5.26 16.38
N LEU A 258 12.15 -6.56 16.06
CA LEU A 258 11.86 -7.09 14.74
C LEU A 258 10.43 -7.62 14.74
N VAL A 259 9.56 -7.03 13.92
CA VAL A 259 8.14 -7.41 13.86
C VAL A 259 7.85 -8.17 12.56
N LYS A 260 7.22 -9.35 12.66
CA LYS A 260 6.85 -10.18 11.51
C LYS A 260 5.54 -10.93 11.75
N GLY A 261 4.93 -11.45 10.70
CA GLY A 261 3.76 -12.33 10.83
C GLY A 261 4.10 -13.68 11.47
N ALA A 262 3.14 -14.28 12.16
CA ALA A 262 3.28 -15.57 12.83
C ALA A 262 3.38 -16.76 11.86
N ASP A 263 3.16 -16.54 10.55
CA ASP A 263 3.50 -17.47 9.47
C ASP A 263 5.01 -17.79 9.40
N TRP A 264 5.84 -17.03 10.13
CA TRP A 264 7.27 -17.25 10.29
C TRP A 264 7.66 -17.91 11.62
N CYS A 265 6.69 -18.38 12.42
CA CYS A 265 6.99 -19.10 13.66
C CYS A 265 7.83 -20.35 13.37
N GLY A 266 8.94 -20.52 14.10
CA GLY A 266 9.89 -21.63 13.89
C GLY A 266 10.84 -21.45 12.69
N CYS A 267 10.66 -20.43 11.85
CA CYS A 267 11.56 -20.14 10.73
C CYS A 267 12.76 -19.30 11.18
N ASN A 268 13.88 -19.43 10.47
CA ASN A 268 15.01 -18.50 10.64
C ASN A 268 14.66 -17.13 10.01
N ILE A 269 14.35 -16.14 10.85
CA ILE A 269 14.08 -14.77 10.39
C ILE A 269 15.40 -14.00 10.31
N PRO A 270 15.83 -13.50 9.14
CA PRO A 270 17.07 -12.75 9.02
C PRO A 270 17.16 -11.58 10.00
N GLY A 271 18.25 -11.55 10.77
CA GLY A 271 18.55 -10.56 11.80
C GLY A 271 17.78 -10.68 13.12
N SER A 272 16.97 -11.74 13.29
CA SER A 272 16.29 -12.04 14.57
C SER A 272 17.25 -12.26 15.73
N LYS A 273 18.45 -12.82 15.47
CA LYS A 273 19.47 -13.09 16.49
C LYS A 273 20.09 -11.83 17.09
N GLN A 274 20.06 -10.72 16.35
CA GLN A 274 20.66 -9.45 16.74
C GLN A 274 19.64 -8.45 17.30
N ALA A 275 18.35 -8.69 17.06
CA ALA A 275 17.28 -7.86 17.60
C ALA A 275 17.12 -8.08 19.11
N ASP A 276 16.85 -7.02 19.86
CA ASP A 276 16.55 -7.12 21.29
C ASP A 276 15.29 -7.95 21.55
N GLN A 277 14.34 -7.88 20.61
CA GLN A 277 13.05 -8.56 20.69
C GLN A 277 12.56 -8.95 19.30
N VAL A 278 11.99 -10.14 19.17
CA VAL A 278 11.22 -10.56 17.99
C VAL A 278 9.75 -10.62 18.36
N VAL A 279 8.91 -9.97 17.58
CA VAL A 279 7.46 -9.91 17.78
C VAL A 279 6.77 -10.58 16.60
N LEU A 280 6.06 -11.68 16.87
CA LEU A 280 5.26 -12.39 15.89
C LEU A 280 3.79 -11.99 16.02
N VAL A 281 3.24 -11.44 14.95
CA VAL A 281 1.86 -10.94 14.88
C VAL A 281 0.96 -12.03 14.32
N PRO A 282 -0.15 -12.38 14.99
CA PRO A 282 -1.09 -13.39 14.48
C PRO A 282 -1.52 -13.11 13.04
N THR A 283 -1.55 -14.16 12.22
CA THR A 283 -1.97 -14.05 10.82
C THR A 283 -3.46 -13.74 10.74
N VAL A 284 -3.86 -12.89 9.78
CA VAL A 284 -5.27 -12.71 9.43
C VAL A 284 -5.70 -13.91 8.56
N PRO A 285 -6.65 -14.77 9.02
CA PRO A 285 -7.03 -15.97 8.29
C PRO A 285 -7.53 -15.67 6.87
N GLY A 286 -7.16 -16.52 5.90
CA GLY A 286 -7.65 -16.43 4.52
C GLY A 286 -7.08 -15.28 3.68
N VAL A 287 -6.09 -14.52 4.19
CA VAL A 287 -5.52 -13.37 3.48
C VAL A 287 -4.02 -13.55 3.26
N SER A 288 -3.63 -13.67 2.00
CA SER A 288 -2.23 -13.56 1.56
C SER A 288 -2.18 -13.17 0.09
N THR A 289 -1.04 -12.67 -0.39
CA THR A 289 -0.88 -12.38 -1.82
C THR A 289 -1.07 -13.61 -2.71
N THR A 290 -0.75 -14.81 -2.20
CA THR A 290 -0.99 -16.07 -2.92
C THR A 290 -2.47 -16.38 -3.00
N LEU A 291 -3.19 -16.29 -1.89
CA LEU A 291 -4.64 -16.55 -1.86
C LEU A 291 -5.42 -15.52 -2.68
N ILE A 292 -5.02 -14.24 -2.64
CA ILE A 292 -5.63 -13.19 -3.47
C ILE A 292 -5.43 -13.51 -4.95
N ALA A 293 -4.20 -13.83 -5.36
CA ALA A 293 -3.89 -14.18 -6.75
C ALA A 293 -4.64 -15.44 -7.21
N GLN A 294 -4.68 -16.48 -6.38
CA GLN A 294 -5.44 -17.71 -6.66
C GLN A 294 -6.93 -17.44 -6.79
N ALA A 295 -7.51 -16.60 -5.92
CA ALA A 295 -8.91 -16.21 -6.01
C ALA A 295 -9.22 -15.41 -7.28
N MET A 296 -8.30 -14.52 -7.70
CA MET A 296 -8.41 -13.79 -8.96
C MET A 296 -8.35 -14.76 -10.17
N LEU A 297 -7.38 -15.67 -10.18
CA LEU A 297 -7.21 -16.67 -11.24
C LEU A 297 -8.37 -17.66 -11.29
N ALA A 298 -8.90 -18.14 -10.17
CA ALA A 298 -10.05 -19.05 -10.15
C ALA A 298 -11.31 -18.38 -10.73
N ARG A 299 -11.47 -17.08 -10.49
CA ARG A 299 -12.57 -16.29 -11.08
C ARG A 299 -12.34 -15.98 -12.56
N ALA A 300 -11.09 -15.87 -12.99
CA ALA A 300 -10.71 -15.71 -14.39
C ALA A 300 -10.68 -17.03 -15.17
N GLY A 301 -10.45 -18.18 -14.53
CA GLY A 301 -10.43 -19.50 -15.16
C GLY A 301 -11.82 -20.04 -15.50
N GLY A 302 -12.88 -19.40 -15.01
CA GLY A 302 -14.24 -19.52 -15.56
C GLY A 302 -14.52 -18.54 -16.72
N TYR A 303 -13.48 -17.91 -17.28
CA TYR A 303 -13.56 -16.90 -18.34
C TYR A 303 -12.88 -17.44 -19.61
N ASP A 304 -13.67 -18.04 -20.51
CA ASP A 304 -13.23 -18.54 -21.83
C ASP A 304 -13.02 -17.37 -22.82
N GLY A 305 -12.03 -16.52 -22.58
CA GLY A 305 -11.74 -15.33 -23.39
C GLY A 305 -10.38 -15.39 -24.07
N ASP A 306 -10.38 -15.84 -25.33
CA ASP A 306 -9.23 -15.83 -26.25
C ASP A 306 -8.64 -14.40 -26.40
N CYS A 307 -7.37 -14.22 -26.04
CA CYS A 307 -6.64 -12.94 -26.07
C CYS A 307 -5.90 -12.68 -27.39
N SER A 308 -6.15 -13.49 -28.42
CA SER A 308 -5.34 -13.51 -29.65
C SER A 308 -5.69 -12.45 -30.72
N SER A 309 -6.66 -11.56 -30.49
CA SER A 309 -7.00 -10.50 -31.47
C SER A 309 -7.01 -9.09 -30.85
N ALA A 310 -5.83 -8.48 -30.73
CA ALA A 310 -5.68 -7.05 -30.47
C ALA A 310 -4.50 -6.49 -31.29
N VAL A 311 -4.83 -5.92 -32.46
CA VAL A 311 -4.11 -4.80 -33.09
C VAL A 311 -5.12 -3.65 -33.16
#